data_AF-A0A7V5V585-F1
#
_entry.id   AF-A0A7V5V585-F1
#
_cell.length_a   1.000
_cell.length_b   1.000
_cell.length_c   1.000
_cell.angle_alpha   90.00
_cell.angle_beta   90.00
_cell.angle_gamma   90.00
#
_symmetry.space_group_name_H-M   'P 1'
#
loop_
_entity.id
_entity.type
_entity.pdbx_description
1 polymer ?
#
loop_
_entity_poly.entity_id
_entity_poly.type
_entity_poly.pdbx_seq_one_letter_code
_entity_poly.pdbx_strand_id
1 'polypeptide(L)'
;MRNIQIEDELAGLEEWAEEDYVDFDPADHVDSSDALARMKAQVKQIDLARQMKVPLSYISKLEHADQVPDEALQKVKAVLQELRKR
;
A
#
# COMPACT_ATOMS: atom_id res chain seq x y z
N MET A 1 -32.84 11.85 -6.75
CA MET A 1 -33.22 10.92 -5.67
C MET A 1 -32.61 9.55 -5.93
N ARG A 2 -31.41 9.29 -5.38
CA ARG A 2 -30.69 8.01 -5.54
C ARG A 2 -29.69 7.74 -4.38
N ASN A 3 -29.97 8.30 -3.19
CA ASN A 3 -29.17 8.11 -1.97
C ASN A 3 -29.86 7.19 -0.94
N ILE A 4 -31.18 7.00 -1.04
CA ILE A 4 -31.98 6.27 -0.04
C ILE A 4 -31.67 4.76 -0.05
N GLN A 5 -31.27 4.21 -1.20
CA GLN A 5 -31.06 2.77 -1.34
C GLN A 5 -29.78 2.27 -0.63
N ILE A 6 -28.74 3.10 -0.55
CA ILE A 6 -27.46 2.71 0.08
C ILE A 6 -27.59 2.74 1.60
N GLU A 7 -28.28 3.74 2.15
CA GLU A 7 -28.49 3.88 3.60
C GLU A 7 -29.34 2.73 4.16
N ASP A 8 -30.37 2.30 3.41
CA ASP A 8 -31.26 1.19 3.80
C ASP A 8 -30.56 -0.18 3.73
N GLU A 9 -29.63 -0.37 2.78
CA GLU A 9 -28.78 -1.56 2.68
C GLU A 9 -27.70 -1.63 3.79
N LEU A 10 -27.24 -0.47 4.30
CA LEU A 10 -26.22 -0.38 5.36
C LEU A 10 -26.81 -0.55 6.77
N ALA A 11 -28.09 -0.24 6.99
CA ALA A 11 -28.72 -0.31 8.30
C ALA A 11 -28.73 -1.74 8.90
N GLY A 12 -28.66 -2.78 8.06
CA GLY A 12 -28.57 -4.18 8.49
C GLY A 12 -27.14 -4.66 8.82
N LEU A 13 -26.12 -3.85 8.56
CA LEU A 13 -24.71 -4.18 8.81
C LEU A 13 -24.21 -3.67 10.16
N GLU A 14 -24.91 -2.73 10.81
CA GLU A 14 -24.55 -2.17 12.12
C GLU A 14 -24.55 -3.23 13.25
N GLU A 15 -25.32 -4.31 13.12
CA GLU A 15 -25.39 -5.39 14.11
C GLU A 15 -24.19 -6.37 14.06
N TRP A 16 -23.33 -6.31 13.05
CA TRP A 16 -22.20 -7.24 12.88
C TRP A 16 -20.90 -6.74 13.53
N ALA A 17 -20.97 -5.66 14.31
CA ALA A 17 -19.84 -4.76 14.51
C ALA A 17 -18.90 -5.07 15.70
N GLU A 18 -19.15 -6.07 16.55
CA GLU A 18 -18.39 -6.15 17.82
C GLU A 18 -17.47 -7.36 18.04
N GLU A 19 -17.67 -8.52 17.41
CA GLU A 19 -16.91 -9.72 17.82
C GLU A 19 -15.74 -10.12 16.90
N ASP A 20 -15.72 -9.71 15.63
CA ASP A 20 -14.71 -10.18 14.65
C ASP A 20 -13.94 -9.04 13.92
N TYR A 21 -14.00 -7.81 14.42
CA TYR A 21 -13.23 -6.70 13.81
C TYR A 21 -11.72 -6.86 14.10
N VAL A 22 -10.93 -7.04 13.04
CA VAL A 22 -9.47 -7.12 13.10
C VAL A 22 -8.87 -5.90 12.40
N ASP A 23 -7.87 -5.28 13.03
CA ASP A 23 -7.11 -4.20 12.41
C ASP A 23 -6.40 -4.69 11.14
N PHE A 24 -6.51 -3.91 10.07
CA PHE A 24 -5.83 -4.22 8.81
C PHE A 24 -4.33 -3.97 8.95
N ASP A 25 -3.52 -5.03 9.03
CA ASP A 25 -2.06 -4.96 8.87
C ASP A 25 -1.68 -5.32 7.42
N PRO A 26 -1.11 -4.38 6.63
CA PRO A 26 -0.57 -4.68 5.32
C PRO A 26 0.44 -5.84 5.30
N ALA A 27 1.13 -6.11 6.42
CA ALA A 27 2.07 -7.22 6.52
C ALA A 27 1.39 -8.60 6.36
N ASP A 28 0.09 -8.69 6.61
CA ASP A 28 -0.69 -9.94 6.47
C ASP A 28 -1.12 -10.20 5.02
N HIS A 29 -0.88 -9.25 4.12
CA HIS A 29 -1.40 -9.29 2.75
C HIS A 29 -0.35 -8.99 1.67
N VAL A 30 0.87 -8.62 2.05
CA VAL A 30 1.90 -8.15 1.12
C VAL A 30 3.21 -8.91 1.33
N ASP A 31 3.52 -9.78 0.37
CA ASP A 31 4.74 -10.59 0.38
C ASP A 31 6.00 -9.80 -0.03
N SER A 32 5.83 -8.77 -0.87
CA SER A 32 6.95 -7.93 -1.33
C SER A 32 7.45 -7.02 -0.21
N SER A 33 8.72 -7.21 0.16
CA SER A 33 9.38 -6.40 1.19
C SER A 33 9.44 -4.91 0.82
N ASP A 34 9.61 -4.57 -0.46
CA ASP A 34 9.64 -3.20 -0.95
C ASP A 34 8.23 -2.56 -0.99
N ALA A 35 7.20 -3.31 -1.40
CA ALA A 35 5.82 -2.85 -1.35
C ALA A 35 5.39 -2.58 0.09
N LEU A 36 5.69 -3.50 1.01
CA LEU A 36 5.36 -3.36 2.43
C LEU A 36 6.08 -2.16 3.05
N ALA A 37 7.38 -1.98 2.76
CA ALA A 37 8.14 -0.84 3.24
C ALA A 37 7.56 0.49 2.74
N ARG A 38 7.16 0.54 1.46
CA ARG A 38 6.51 1.71 0.87
C ARG A 38 5.16 2.01 1.52
N MET A 39 4.33 0.99 1.76
CA MET A 39 3.01 1.14 2.40
C MET A 39 3.13 1.61 3.85
N LYS A 40 4.08 1.05 4.61
CA LYS A 40 4.40 1.50 5.97
C LYS A 40 4.92 2.94 6.00
N ALA A 41 5.57 3.39 4.94
CA ALA A 41 5.98 4.78 4.76
C ALA A 41 4.86 5.70 4.20
N GLN A 42 3.65 5.17 3.96
CA GLN A 42 2.52 5.87 3.35
C GLN A 42 2.84 6.50 1.98
N VAL A 43 3.76 5.90 1.23
CA VAL A 43 4.17 6.38 -0.09
C VAL A 43 3.38 5.65 -1.19
N LYS A 44 2.90 6.39 -2.20
CA LYS A 44 2.26 5.77 -3.38
C LYS A 44 3.32 5.28 -4.36
N GLN A 45 3.04 4.22 -5.12
CA GLN A 45 3.96 3.72 -6.16
C GLN A 45 4.39 4.83 -7.14
N ILE A 46 3.46 5.72 -7.51
CA ILE A 46 3.74 6.83 -8.43
C ILE A 46 4.73 7.86 -7.85
N ASP A 47 4.68 8.09 -6.54
CA ASP A 47 5.57 9.05 -5.89
C ASP A 47 6.97 8.46 -5.70
N LEU A 48 7.04 7.16 -5.37
CA LEU A 48 8.31 6.42 -5.39
C LEU A 48 8.93 6.42 -6.80
N ALA A 49 8.14 6.13 -7.84
CA ALA A 49 8.60 6.12 -9.22
C ALA A 49 9.15 7.50 -9.65
N ARG A 50 8.42 8.58 -9.33
CA ARG A 50 8.85 9.96 -9.59
C ARG A 50 10.17 10.28 -8.91
N GLN A 51 10.30 9.94 -7.63
CA GLN A 51 11.51 10.24 -6.86
C GLN A 51 12.72 9.40 -7.32
N MET A 52 12.50 8.16 -7.73
CA MET A 52 13.52 7.28 -8.33
C MET A 52 13.82 7.61 -9.79
N LYS A 53 13.03 8.49 -10.44
CA LYS A 53 13.13 8.83 -11.87
C LYS A 53 13.00 7.62 -12.79
N VAL A 54 12.08 6.71 -12.44
CA VAL A 54 11.78 5.49 -13.20
C VAL A 54 10.30 5.46 -13.61
N PRO A 55 9.92 4.67 -14.61
CA PRO A 55 8.51 4.47 -14.94
C PRO A 55 7.74 3.80 -13.78
N LEU A 56 6.45 4.11 -13.63
CA LEU A 56 5.58 3.43 -12.65
C LEU A 56 5.58 1.90 -12.85
N SER A 57 5.64 1.45 -14.11
CA SER A 57 5.70 0.02 -14.45
C SER A 57 6.97 -0.66 -13.94
N TYR A 58 8.06 0.07 -13.72
CA TYR A 58 9.26 -0.49 -13.08
C TYR A 58 9.00 -0.81 -11.62
N ILE A 59 8.39 0.11 -10.86
CA ILE A 59 8.02 -0.11 -9.45
C ILE A 59 7.01 -1.24 -9.33
N SER A 60 5.97 -1.25 -10.18
CA SER A 60 4.99 -2.35 -10.20
C SER A 60 5.65 -3.71 -10.44
N LYS A 61 6.59 -3.81 -11.40
CA LYS A 61 7.32 -5.06 -11.64
C LYS A 61 8.22 -5.46 -10.47
N LEU A 62 8.85 -4.47 -9.82
CA LEU A 62 9.70 -4.70 -8.65
C LEU A 62 8.89 -5.33 -7.51
N GLU A 63 7.72 -4.75 -7.22
CA GLU A 63 6.83 -5.18 -6.13
C GLU A 63 6.12 -6.53 -6.37
N HIS A 64 6.16 -7.05 -7.61
CA HIS A 64 5.59 -8.36 -7.96
C HIS A 64 6.68 -9.38 -8.33
N ALA A 65 7.96 -9.04 -8.16
CA ALA A 65 9.05 -9.96 -8.45
C ALA A 65 9.24 -10.96 -7.32
N ASP A 66 9.43 -12.24 -7.65
CA ASP A 66 9.75 -13.29 -6.67
C ASP A 66 11.06 -12.99 -5.91
N GLN A 67 12.00 -12.32 -6.60
CA GLN A 67 13.26 -11.89 -6.03
C GLN A 67 13.59 -10.48 -6.51
N VAL A 68 13.89 -9.61 -5.54
CA VAL A 68 14.32 -8.24 -5.81
C VAL A 68 15.83 -8.15 -5.58
N PRO A 69 16.61 -7.61 -6.53
CA PRO A 69 18.04 -7.42 -6.34
C PRO A 69 18.33 -6.49 -5.15
N ASP A 70 19.35 -6.81 -4.34
CA ASP A 70 19.73 -6.02 -3.16
C ASP A 70 20.00 -4.54 -3.49
N GLU A 71 20.59 -4.28 -4.65
CA GLU A 71 20.85 -2.91 -5.11
C GLU A 71 19.54 -2.11 -5.30
N ALA A 72 18.49 -2.76 -5.81
CA ALA A 72 17.19 -2.13 -5.98
C ALA A 72 16.54 -1.86 -4.62
N LEU A 73 16.60 -2.81 -3.69
CA LEU A 73 16.10 -2.63 -2.31
C LEU A 73 16.80 -1.48 -1.60
N GLN A 74 18.13 -1.38 -1.72
CA GLN A 74 18.92 -0.29 -1.14
C GLN A 74 18.49 1.07 -1.70
N LYS A 75 18.28 1.17 -3.01
CA LYS A 75 17.80 2.41 -3.65
C LYS A 75 16.40 2.80 -3.17
N VAL A 76 15.47 1.84 -3.11
CA VAL A 76 14.11 2.08 -2.58
C VAL A 76 14.19 2.57 -1.14
N LYS A 77 14.96 1.89 -0.28
CA LYS A 77 15.15 2.28 1.12
C LYS A 77 15.68 3.70 1.27
N ALA A 78 16.73 4.06 0.52
CA ALA A 78 17.31 5.40 0.56
C ALA A 78 16.28 6.47 0.14
N VAL A 79 15.51 6.21 -0.91
CA VAL A 79 14.47 7.13 -1.38
C VAL A 79 13.34 7.29 -0.37
N LEU A 80 12.86 6.20 0.23
CA LEU A 80 11.82 6.27 1.26
C LEU A 80 12.29 7.06 2.49
N GLN A 81 13.56 6.93 2.88
CA GLN A 81 14.14 7.72 3.97
C GLN A 81 14.16 9.21 3.65
N GLU A 82 14.47 9.59 2.41
CA GLU A 82 14.44 10.99 1.97
C GLU A 82 13.01 11.55 1.89
N LEU A 83 12.05 10.75 1.45
CA LEU A 83 10.64 11.15 1.40
C LEU A 83 10.05 11.38 2.80
N ARG A 84 10.47 10.60 3.81
CA ARG A 84 10.00 10.75 5.20
C ARG A 84 10.58 11.98 5.91
N LYS A 85 11.69 12.53 5.43
CA LYS A 85 12.31 13.75 6.02
C LYS A 85 11.60 15.04 5.61
N ARG A 86 10.72 14.97 4.61
CA ARG A 86 9.96 16.11 4.10
C ARG A 86 8.63 16.24 4.82
#